data_AF-A0AAW0IW04-F1
#
_entry.id   AF-A0AAW0IW04-F1
#
_cell.length_a   1.000
_cell.length_b   1.000
_cell.length_c   1.000
_cell.angle_alpha   90.00
_cell.angle_beta   90.00
_cell.angle_gamma   90.00
#
_symmetry.space_group_name_H-M   'P 1'
#
loop_
_entity.id
_entity.type
_entity.pdbx_description
1 polymer ?
#
loop_
_entity_poly.entity_id
_entity_poly.type
_entity_poly.pdbx_seq_one_letter_code
_entity_poly.pdbx_strand_id
1 'polypeptide(L)'
;MEELDQMVIRMVFENYGVGKHYNSLMESVTRTLGFIKYKEAQKTTNTCKALESHTDKTFTTILHQNRVKGLEIKTKDGQWLGS
;
A
#
# COMPACT_ATOMS: atom_id res chain seq x y z
N MET A 1 5.56 10.47 8.03
CA MET A 1 5.06 9.67 6.89
C MET A 1 5.27 10.40 5.58
N GLU A 2 4.91 11.68 5.49
CA GLU A 2 5.11 12.48 4.28
C GLU A 2 6.58 12.58 3.82
N GLU A 3 7.52 12.89 4.73
CA GLU A 3 8.95 12.96 4.36
C GLU A 3 9.49 11.60 3.86
N LEU A 4 9.05 10.49 4.48
CA LEU A 4 9.39 9.14 4.05
C LEU A 4 8.83 8.82 2.67
N ASP A 5 7.55 9.15 2.44
CA ASP A 5 6.88 9.01 1.14
C ASP A 5 7.64 9.81 0.06
N GLN A 6 7.92 11.09 0.31
CA GLN A 6 8.68 11.94 -0.60
C GLN A 6 10.08 11.39 -0.89
N MET A 7 10.79 10.91 0.13
CA MET A 7 12.12 10.32 -0.03
C MET A 7 12.07 9.08 -0.91
N VAL A 8 11.13 8.16 -0.65
CA VAL A 8 10.97 6.93 -1.44
C VAL A 8 10.60 7.25 -2.89
N ILE A 9 9.66 8.17 -3.11
CA ILE A 9 9.26 8.59 -4.46
C ILE A 9 10.46 9.21 -5.21
N ARG A 10 11.25 10.08 -4.55
CA ARG A 10 12.45 10.65 -5.14
C ARG A 10 13.46 9.57 -5.55
N MET A 11 13.75 8.63 -4.65
CA MET A 11 14.67 7.51 -4.95
C MET A 11 14.20 6.69 -6.16
N VAL A 12 12.89 6.43 -6.27
CA VAL A 12 12.31 5.74 -7.43
C VAL A 12 12.57 6.54 -8.71
N PHE A 13 12.22 7.84 -8.73
CA PHE A 13 12.39 8.67 -9.93
C PHE A 13 13.86 8.81 -10.36
N GLU A 14 14.77 8.95 -9.41
CA GLU A 14 16.20 8.99 -9.66
C GLU A 14 16.70 7.67 -10.25
N ASN A 15 16.29 6.53 -9.69
CA ASN A 15 16.68 5.21 -10.18
C ASN A 15 16.18 4.93 -11.62
N TYR A 16 15.03 5.47 -11.99
CA TYR A 16 14.51 5.38 -13.37
C TYR A 16 15.09 6.44 -14.33
N GLY A 17 15.98 7.33 -13.87
CA GLY A 17 16.59 8.38 -14.70
C GLY A 17 15.63 9.52 -15.07
N VAL A 18 14.49 9.63 -14.38
CA VAL A 18 13.39 10.57 -14.67
C VAL A 18 13.19 11.61 -13.56
N GLY A 19 14.23 11.84 -12.74
CA GLY A 19 14.22 12.76 -11.59
C GLY A 19 13.62 14.14 -11.87
N LYS A 20 13.76 14.67 -13.10
CA LYS A 20 13.16 15.94 -13.53
C LYS A 20 11.64 16.03 -13.36
N HIS A 21 10.94 14.90 -13.30
CA HIS A 21 9.48 14.84 -13.16
C HIS A 21 9.01 14.76 -11.69
N TYR A 22 9.93 14.62 -10.74
CA TYR A 22 9.59 14.49 -9.31
C TYR A 22 8.77 15.68 -8.80
N ASN A 23 9.23 16.92 -9.04
CA ASN A 23 8.55 18.12 -8.56
C ASN A 23 7.13 18.25 -9.14
N SER A 24 6.94 17.93 -10.42
CA SER A 24 5.62 17.93 -11.06
C SER A 24 4.65 16.93 -10.41
N LEU A 25 5.15 15.74 -10.03
CA LEU A 25 4.33 14.81 -9.24
C LEU A 25 4.00 15.39 -7.87
N MET A 26 4.98 15.97 -7.16
CA MET A 26 4.77 16.54 -5.82
C MET A 26 3.77 17.69 -5.78
N GLU A 27 3.69 18.49 -6.84
CA GLU A 27 2.71 19.57 -6.97
C GLU A 27 1.28 19.05 -7.23
N SER A 28 1.17 17.86 -7.83
CA SER A 28 -0.12 17.26 -8.22
C SER A 28 -0.65 16.21 -7.23
N VAL A 29 0.19 15.67 -6.36
CA VAL A 29 -0.16 14.52 -5.52
C VAL A 29 -1.00 14.94 -4.33
N THR A 30 -2.19 14.34 -4.20
CA THR A 30 -3.01 14.47 -3.00
C THR A 30 -2.73 13.30 -2.06
N ARG A 31 -2.23 13.60 -0.85
CA ARG A 31 -2.01 12.59 0.19
C ARG A 31 -3.29 12.42 1.00
N THR A 32 -3.68 11.17 1.22
CA THR A 32 -4.85 10.83 2.06
C THR A 32 -4.42 9.96 3.23
N LEU A 33 -5.09 10.13 4.36
CA LEU A 33 -4.91 9.29 5.54
C LEU A 33 -6.22 8.55 5.81
N GLY A 34 -6.17 7.22 5.73
CA GLY A 34 -7.31 6.35 6.00
C GLY A 34 -7.09 5.51 7.25
N PHE A 35 -8.07 5.50 8.15
CA PHE A 35 -8.12 4.55 9.26
C PHE A 35 -9.06 3.42 8.88
N ILE A 36 -8.55 2.19 8.80
CA ILE A 36 -9.35 1.04 8.43
C ILE A 36 -9.56 0.15 9.65
N LYS A 37 -10.83 -0.10 9.98
CA LYS A 37 -11.26 -1.00 11.05
C LYS A 37 -11.96 -2.20 10.44
N TYR A 38 -11.54 -3.38 10.86
CA TYR A 38 -12.11 -4.66 10.43
C TYR A 38 -12.75 -5.38 11.61
N LYS A 39 -13.75 -6.21 11.33
CA LYS A 39 -14.33 -7.12 12.33
C LYS A 39 -13.38 -8.28 12.55
N GLU A 40 -13.43 -8.86 13.75
CA GLU A 40 -12.70 -10.09 14.06
C GLU A 40 -13.18 -11.23 13.14
N ALA A 41 -12.24 -12.06 12.71
CA ALA A 41 -12.55 -13.21 11.87
C ALA A 41 -13.39 -14.23 12.65
N GLN A 42 -14.55 -14.61 12.12
CA GLN A 42 -15.35 -15.67 12.71
C GLN A 42 -14.73 -17.03 12.40
N LYS A 43 -14.44 -17.84 13.43
CA LYS A 43 -13.82 -19.17 13.31
C LYS A 43 -14.62 -20.17 12.47
N THR A 44 -15.89 -19.87 12.17
CA THR A 44 -16.86 -20.79 11.55
C THR A 44 -16.92 -20.69 10.03
N THR A 45 -16.26 -19.71 9.40
CA THR A 45 -16.26 -19.56 7.95
C THR A 45 -14.82 -19.60 7.40
N ASN A 46 -14.58 -20.52 6.46
CA ASN A 46 -13.26 -20.74 5.84
C ASN A 46 -12.76 -19.56 4.96
N THR A 47 -13.48 -18.44 4.94
CA THR A 47 -13.19 -17.28 4.08
C THR A 47 -13.65 -15.99 4.77
N CYS A 48 -13.02 -15.60 5.88
CA CYS A 48 -13.28 -14.30 6.48
C CYS A 48 -12.36 -13.23 5.86
N LYS A 49 -12.67 -12.80 4.63
CA LYS A 49 -11.99 -11.65 4.00
C LYS A 49 -12.60 -10.35 4.53
N ALA A 50 -11.76 -9.55 5.19
CA ALA A 50 -12.19 -8.25 5.72
C ALA A 50 -12.14 -7.13 4.67
N LEU A 51 -11.33 -7.31 3.63
CA LEU A 51 -11.19 -6.41 2.50
C LEU A 51 -11.06 -7.24 1.22
N GLU A 52 -11.72 -6.80 0.16
CA GLU A 52 -11.57 -7.43 -1.16
C GLU A 52 -10.17 -7.19 -1.72
N SER A 53 -9.70 -8.12 -2.56
CA SER A 53 -8.43 -7.94 -3.27
C SER A 53 -8.51 -6.73 -4.18
N HIS A 54 -7.57 -5.81 -4.06
CA HIS A 54 -7.53 -4.58 -4.84
C HIS A 54 -6.09 -4.14 -5.07
N THR A 55 -5.93 -3.19 -5.97
CA THR A 55 -4.72 -2.38 -6.10
C THR A 55 -5.02 -1.00 -5.57
N ASP A 56 -4.03 -0.37 -4.95
CA ASP A 56 -4.13 1.02 -4.56
C ASP A 56 -4.23 1.91 -5.80
N LYS A 57 -4.97 3.01 -5.67
CA LYS A 57 -5.09 4.04 -6.71
C LYS A 57 -3.98 5.09 -6.62
N THR A 58 -3.29 5.13 -5.49
CA THR A 58 -2.21 6.07 -5.19
C THR A 58 -0.90 5.58 -5.78
N PHE A 59 0.03 6.51 -6.01
CA PHE A 59 1.38 6.17 -6.46
C PHE A 59 2.15 5.34 -5.41
N THR A 60 2.00 5.71 -4.14
CA THR A 60 2.59 5.02 -2.99
C THR A 60 1.56 4.97 -1.86
N THR A 61 1.61 3.91 -1.04
CA THR A 61 0.88 3.79 0.22
C THR A 61 1.84 3.33 1.31
N ILE A 62 1.80 3.97 2.48
CA ILE A 62 2.49 3.48 3.67
C ILE A 62 1.47 2.86 4.60
N LEU A 63 1.48 1.53 4.70
CA LEU A 63 0.55 0.77 5.53
C LEU A 63 1.19 0.45 6.89
N HIS A 64 0.55 0.90 7.97
CA HIS A 64 0.88 0.50 9.33
C HIS A 64 -0.12 -0.56 9.82
N GLN A 65 0.36 -1.77 10.04
CA GLN A 65 -0.46 -2.88 10.53
C GLN A 65 -0.37 -3.03 12.04
N ASN A 66 -1.47 -3.48 12.65
CA ASN A 66 -1.43 -4.03 14.00
C ASN A 66 -0.81 -5.44 13.98
N ARG A 67 -0.78 -6.12 15.14
CA ARG A 67 -0.17 -7.46 15.28
C ARG A 67 -1.03 -8.61 14.71
N VAL A 68 -1.93 -8.31 13.76
CA VAL A 68 -2.77 -9.32 13.11
C VAL A 68 -2.11 -9.76 11.80
N LYS A 69 -1.95 -11.07 11.63
CA LYS A 69 -1.45 -11.68 10.39
C LYS A 69 -2.56 -11.81 9.36
N GLY A 70 -2.91 -10.70 8.72
CA GLY A 70 -4.05 -10.64 7.78
C GLY A 70 -3.77 -9.96 6.44
N LEU A 71 -2.57 -9.39 6.25
CA LEU A 71 -2.20 -8.84 4.95
C LEU A 71 -1.64 -9.94 4.07
N GLU A 72 -2.14 -10.00 2.84
CA GLU A 72 -1.64 -10.90 1.81
C GLU A 72 -1.30 -10.10 0.55
N ILE A 73 -0.23 -10.50 -0.13
CA ILE A 73 0.23 -9.90 -1.39
C ILE A 73 0.16 -10.97 -2.48
N LYS A 74 -0.44 -10.62 -3.63
CA LYS A 74 -0.50 -11.50 -4.79
C LYS A 74 0.80 -11.45 -5.59
N THR A 75 1.43 -12.60 -5.81
CA THR A 75 2.62 -12.73 -6.64
C THR A 75 2.27 -12.72 -8.14
N LYS A 76 3.29 -12.59 -8.99
CA LYS A 76 3.15 -12.69 -10.45
C LYS A 76 2.56 -14.03 -10.89
N ASP A 77 2.88 -15.11 -10.17
CA ASP A 77 2.39 -16.46 -10.43
C ASP A 77 0.97 -16.70 -9.86
N GLY A 78 0.34 -15.66 -9.30
CA GLY A 78 -1.03 -15.70 -8.81
C GLY A 78 -1.20 -16.27 -7.40
N GLN A 79 -0.10 -16.60 -6.71
CA GLN A 79 -0.12 -17.08 -5.33
C GLN A 79 -0.25 -15.91 -4.34
N TRP A 80 -0.79 -16.19 -3.14
CA TRP A 80 -0.91 -15.21 -2.07
C TRP A 80 0.15 -15.47 -1.00
N LEU A 81 0.92 -14.43 -0.66
CA LEU A 81 1.93 -14.45 0.41
C LEU A 81 1.43 -13.62 1.59
N GLY A 82 1.22 -14.26 2.73
CA GLY A 82 0.80 -13.62 3.98
C GLY A 82 1.99 -13.11 4.82
N SER A 83 1.73 -12.07 5.62
CA SER A 83 2.64 -11.56 6.66
C SER A 83 2.75 -12.46 7.90
#